data_AF-A0A7S1ZVD1-F1
#
_entry.id   AF-A0A7S1ZVD1-F1
#
_cell.length_a   1.000
_cell.length_b   1.000
_cell.length_c   1.000
_cell.angle_alpha   90.00
_cell.angle_beta   90.00
_cell.angle_gamma   90.00
#
_symmetry.space_group_name_H-M   'P 1'
#
loop_
_entity.id
_entity.type
_entity.pdbx_description
1 polymer ?
#
loop_
_entity_poly.entity_id
_entity_poly.type
_entity_poly.pdbx_seq_one_letter_code
_entity_poly.pdbx_strand_id
1 'polypeptide(L)'
;FSQKKSVGIIKENLFLNQVPHNRYVRQYFYDMASEAVLEAVVECSKGSIGNRMLMTCMFPEMNPSMDSYRIGTLLELARSVAIKLAEQNLRVRVCVQGSMGVGIFTGTPKQLNGVSTLLQRMDWQSNAGEENEGMVGDYVNFGAIGKDHVVNTQYDDKGEVVQHQDDVFLLLCPQNMVGIESSIIPNLSEMVEAAGDRPVILLNPDLTDKVSSQGQQSVRGRQDRITFANSFDTVFHFANIYVSGTSYFPILGALTKLNVREPWVAHQRRDFKDGGGEIYVPIVSDEDRIEGEVILDCFQS
;
A
#
# COMPACT_ATOMS: atom_id res chain seq x y z
N PHE A 1 -34.58 13.90 2.46
CA PHE A 1 -33.57 14.24 1.44
C PHE A 1 -32.32 13.44 1.75
N SER A 2 -32.14 12.30 1.08
CA SER A 2 -30.95 11.46 1.23
C SER A 2 -29.78 12.21 0.61
N GLN A 3 -28.76 12.56 1.40
CA GLN A 3 -27.48 12.99 0.86
C GLN A 3 -26.98 11.88 -0.05
N LYS A 4 -26.92 12.13 -1.36
CA LYS A 4 -26.10 11.31 -2.26
C LYS A 4 -24.68 11.43 -1.72
N LYS A 5 -24.16 10.36 -1.11
CA LYS A 5 -22.74 10.26 -0.77
C LYS A 5 -22.00 10.46 -2.08
N SER A 6 -21.31 11.57 -2.20
CA SER A 6 -20.59 11.94 -3.41
C SER A 6 -19.40 11.00 -3.57
N VAL A 7 -19.49 10.11 -4.54
CA VAL A 7 -18.50 9.05 -4.81
C VAL A 7 -17.18 9.66 -5.26
N GLY A 8 -16.05 9.16 -4.73
CA GLY A 8 -14.72 9.51 -5.21
C GLY A 8 -14.26 10.95 -4.92
N ILE A 9 -14.91 11.72 -4.05
CA ILE A 9 -14.48 13.12 -3.81
C ILE A 9 -13.05 13.19 -3.27
N ILE A 10 -12.22 13.96 -3.98
CA ILE A 10 -10.93 14.42 -3.50
C ILE A 10 -11.08 15.84 -2.97
N LYS A 11 -10.47 16.12 -1.81
CA LYS A 11 -10.47 17.45 -1.21
C LYS A 11 -9.83 18.48 -2.13
N GLU A 12 -10.41 19.68 -2.18
CA GLU A 12 -9.85 20.81 -2.91
C GLU A 12 -8.56 21.32 -2.24
N ASN A 13 -7.74 22.03 -3.02
CA ASN A 13 -6.59 22.77 -2.54
C ASN A 13 -5.55 21.90 -1.81
N LEU A 14 -5.38 20.67 -2.27
CA LEU A 14 -4.29 19.80 -1.80
C LEU A 14 -2.92 20.29 -2.31
N PHE A 15 -2.90 21.06 -3.39
CA PHE A 15 -1.71 21.59 -4.05
C PHE A 15 -0.64 20.53 -4.23
N LEU A 16 -1.01 19.40 -4.85
CA LEU A 16 -0.10 18.25 -4.94
C LEU A 16 1.16 18.55 -5.75
N ASN A 17 1.15 19.61 -6.56
CA ASN A 17 2.34 20.13 -7.23
C ASN A 17 3.38 20.80 -6.29
N GLN A 18 3.00 21.11 -5.06
CA GLN A 18 3.86 21.75 -4.07
C GLN A 18 4.46 20.70 -3.13
N VAL A 19 5.70 20.33 -3.40
CA VAL A 19 6.50 19.40 -2.59
C VAL A 19 7.62 20.14 -1.85
N PRO A 20 7.95 19.80 -0.60
CA PRO A 20 7.30 18.78 0.23
C PRO A 20 5.88 19.19 0.66
N HIS A 21 4.99 18.22 0.79
CA HIS A 21 3.62 18.48 1.21
C HIS A 21 3.59 18.92 2.68
N ASN A 22 2.59 19.70 3.06
CA ASN A 22 2.39 20.04 4.47
C ASN A 22 1.78 18.83 5.23
N ARG A 23 1.82 18.90 6.58
CA ARG A 23 1.29 17.82 7.44
C ARG A 23 -0.17 17.51 7.15
N TYR A 24 -0.97 18.54 6.85
CA TYR A 24 -2.40 18.39 6.59
C TYR A 24 -2.67 17.55 5.32
N VAL A 25 -1.93 17.78 4.23
CA VAL A 25 -2.05 16.99 3.00
C VAL A 25 -1.64 15.54 3.23
N ARG A 26 -0.53 15.30 3.93
CA ARG A 26 -0.12 13.93 4.31
C ARG A 26 -1.18 13.23 5.15
N GLN A 27 -1.67 13.90 6.21
CA GLN A 27 -2.70 13.35 7.10
C GLN A 27 -3.98 12.99 6.34
N TYR A 28 -4.40 13.82 5.39
CA TYR A 28 -5.56 13.51 4.54
C TYR A 28 -5.42 12.17 3.81
N PHE A 29 -4.25 11.88 3.22
CA PHE A 29 -4.02 10.58 2.58
C PHE A 29 -3.92 9.44 3.58
N TYR A 30 -3.36 9.68 4.76
CA TYR A 30 -3.25 8.68 5.82
C TYR A 30 -4.63 8.26 6.30
N ASP A 31 -5.48 9.23 6.64
CA ASP A 31 -6.84 8.98 7.13
C ASP A 31 -7.65 8.18 6.10
N MET A 32 -7.67 8.63 4.84
CA MET A 32 -8.40 7.91 3.78
C MET A 32 -7.91 6.48 3.59
N ALA A 33 -6.60 6.27 3.51
CA ALA A 33 -6.03 4.95 3.28
C ALA A 33 -6.26 4.03 4.47
N SER A 34 -6.07 4.53 5.70
CA SER A 34 -6.31 3.76 6.93
C SER A 34 -7.78 3.40 7.12
N GLU A 35 -8.72 4.31 6.81
CA GLU A 35 -10.15 4.03 6.85
C GLU A 35 -10.55 2.98 5.80
N ALA A 36 -10.06 3.11 4.57
CA ALA A 36 -10.33 2.16 3.50
C ALA A 36 -9.81 0.74 3.82
N VAL A 37 -8.61 0.65 4.39
CA VAL A 37 -8.04 -0.63 4.84
C VAL A 37 -8.86 -1.24 5.97
N LEU A 38 -9.25 -0.43 6.97
CA LEU A 38 -10.09 -0.92 8.05
C LEU A 38 -11.43 -1.45 7.53
N GLU A 39 -12.11 -0.71 6.64
CA GLU A 39 -13.35 -1.18 6.03
C GLU A 39 -13.13 -2.50 5.27
N ALA A 40 -12.05 -2.61 4.50
CA ALA A 40 -11.72 -3.84 3.78
C ALA A 40 -11.50 -5.03 4.72
N VAL A 41 -10.76 -4.86 5.81
CA VAL A 41 -10.55 -5.90 6.84
C VAL A 41 -11.88 -6.32 7.47
N VAL A 42 -12.78 -5.36 7.75
CA VAL A 42 -14.12 -5.64 8.27
C VAL A 42 -15.01 -6.37 7.25
N GLU A 43 -14.90 -6.08 5.96
CA GLU A 43 -15.65 -6.79 4.93
C GLU A 43 -15.09 -8.20 4.67
N CYS A 44 -13.78 -8.37 4.79
CA CYS A 44 -13.11 -9.67 4.73
C CYS A 44 -13.56 -10.58 5.87
N SER A 45 -13.68 -10.06 7.10
CA SER A 45 -14.14 -10.86 8.25
C SER A 45 -15.60 -11.32 8.12
N LYS A 46 -16.40 -10.63 7.30
CA LYS A 46 -17.76 -11.03 6.92
C LYS A 46 -17.80 -12.00 5.73
N GLY A 47 -16.65 -12.33 5.14
CA GLY A 47 -16.55 -13.15 3.92
C GLY A 47 -17.06 -12.46 2.66
N SER A 48 -17.16 -11.13 2.64
CA SER A 48 -17.68 -10.36 1.50
C SER A 48 -16.61 -10.05 0.44
N ILE A 49 -15.34 -10.06 0.83
CA ILE A 49 -14.18 -9.92 -0.06
C ILE A 49 -13.08 -10.92 0.35
N GLY A 50 -12.11 -11.15 -0.53
CA GLY A 50 -10.96 -12.00 -0.24
C GLY A 50 -9.98 -11.37 0.76
N ASN A 51 -9.09 -12.20 1.30
CA ASN A 51 -8.07 -11.78 2.26
C ASN A 51 -6.80 -11.22 1.62
N ARG A 52 -6.68 -11.27 0.29
CA ARG A 52 -5.54 -10.72 -0.47
C ARG A 52 -5.87 -9.31 -0.92
N MET A 53 -5.28 -8.32 -0.27
CA MET A 53 -5.64 -6.91 -0.44
C MET A 53 -4.48 -6.08 -1.02
N LEU A 54 -4.80 -5.18 -1.92
CA LEU A 54 -3.85 -4.25 -2.55
C LEU A 54 -4.22 -2.81 -2.21
N MET A 55 -3.28 -2.11 -1.59
CA MET A 55 -3.31 -0.68 -1.34
C MET A 55 -2.25 0.04 -2.19
N THR A 56 -2.70 0.99 -3.01
CA THR A 56 -1.82 1.89 -3.78
C THR A 56 -2.04 3.33 -3.33
N CYS A 57 -0.99 4.02 -2.92
CA CYS A 57 -1.02 5.43 -2.60
C CYS A 57 0.26 6.10 -3.14
N MET A 58 0.11 6.80 -4.26
CA MET A 58 1.20 7.23 -5.14
C MET A 58 1.08 8.71 -5.48
N PHE A 59 0.82 9.54 -4.47
CA PHE A 59 1.03 10.98 -4.57
C PHE A 59 2.55 11.30 -4.57
N PRO A 60 3.01 12.52 -4.93
CA PRO A 60 4.42 12.74 -5.29
C PRO A 60 5.43 12.29 -4.23
N GLU A 61 5.19 12.53 -2.93
CA GLU A 61 6.09 12.09 -1.86
C GLU A 61 6.14 10.57 -1.65
N MET A 62 5.22 9.79 -2.22
CA MET A 62 5.19 8.32 -2.09
C MET A 62 5.40 7.59 -3.41
N ASN A 63 5.59 8.31 -4.51
CA ASN A 63 5.90 7.71 -5.80
C ASN A 63 7.42 7.60 -6.00
N PRO A 64 8.03 6.39 -6.02
CA PRO A 64 9.47 6.23 -6.16
C PRO A 64 10.04 6.68 -7.51
N SER A 65 9.18 6.92 -8.51
CA SER A 65 9.57 7.52 -9.79
C SER A 65 9.69 9.05 -9.72
N MET A 66 9.31 9.67 -8.60
CA MET A 66 9.42 11.12 -8.37
C MET A 66 10.62 11.44 -7.49
N ASP A 67 11.34 12.53 -7.81
CA ASP A 67 12.48 13.02 -7.01
C ASP A 67 12.08 13.45 -5.59
N SER A 68 10.80 13.73 -5.41
CA SER A 68 10.20 14.08 -4.12
C SER A 68 9.86 12.88 -3.25
N TYR A 69 10.17 11.64 -3.67
CA TYR A 69 9.93 10.45 -2.87
C TYR A 69 10.56 10.55 -1.47
N ARG A 70 9.75 10.31 -0.43
CA ARG A 70 10.15 10.37 0.97
C ARG A 70 9.74 9.09 1.68
N ILE A 71 10.74 8.30 2.08
CA ILE A 71 10.52 7.08 2.85
C ILE A 71 9.78 7.34 4.18
N GLY A 72 10.00 8.50 4.81
CA GLY A 72 9.28 8.91 6.01
C GLY A 72 7.77 8.99 5.79
N THR A 73 7.33 9.51 4.63
CA THR A 73 5.91 9.63 4.29
C THR A 73 5.25 8.25 4.14
N LEU A 74 5.97 7.26 3.56
CA LEU A 74 5.51 5.87 3.49
C LEU A 74 5.40 5.22 4.88
N LEU A 75 6.42 5.43 5.71
CA LEU A 75 6.50 4.90 7.07
C LEU A 75 5.40 5.48 7.97
N GLU A 76 5.12 6.79 7.86
CA GLU A 76 4.01 7.46 8.54
C GLU A 76 2.64 6.90 8.11
N LEU A 77 2.45 6.59 6.82
CA LEU A 77 1.23 5.91 6.34
C LEU A 77 1.12 4.49 6.93
N ALA A 78 2.19 3.70 6.87
CA ALA A 78 2.21 2.35 7.43
C ALA A 78 1.88 2.35 8.93
N ARG A 79 2.45 3.32 9.67
CA ARG A 79 2.13 3.57 11.08
C ARG A 79 0.65 3.88 11.27
N SER A 80 0.09 4.80 10.48
CA SER A 80 -1.32 5.20 10.58
C SER A 80 -2.28 4.03 10.35
N VAL A 81 -2.01 3.19 9.33
CA VAL A 81 -2.79 1.99 9.05
C VAL A 81 -2.69 0.96 10.19
N ALA A 82 -1.48 0.70 10.67
CA ALA A 82 -1.26 -0.26 11.74
C ALA A 82 -1.93 0.18 13.05
N ILE A 83 -1.80 1.47 13.44
CA ILE A 83 -2.50 2.05 14.60
C ILE A 83 -4.01 1.90 14.44
N LYS A 84 -4.57 2.28 13.28
CA LYS A 84 -6.02 2.22 13.03
C LYS A 84 -6.60 0.83 13.20
N LEU A 85 -5.86 -0.20 12.80
CA LEU A 85 -6.24 -1.60 12.97
C LEU A 85 -6.04 -2.07 14.42
N ALA A 86 -4.93 -1.68 15.06
CA ALA A 86 -4.64 -1.99 16.46
C ALA A 86 -5.67 -1.39 17.43
N GLU A 87 -6.20 -0.20 17.13
CA GLU A 87 -7.33 0.41 17.86
C GLU A 87 -8.59 -0.46 17.85
N GLN A 88 -8.72 -1.39 16.90
CA GLN A 88 -9.80 -2.38 16.84
C GLN A 88 -9.42 -3.71 17.52
N ASN A 89 -8.34 -3.72 18.32
CA ASN A 89 -7.74 -4.89 18.97
C ASN A 89 -7.21 -5.95 17.99
N LEU A 90 -6.88 -5.56 16.75
CA LEU A 90 -6.25 -6.46 15.79
C LEU A 90 -4.74 -6.43 15.96
N ARG A 91 -4.12 -7.62 16.01
CA ARG A 91 -2.67 -7.77 15.99
C ARG A 91 -2.16 -7.65 14.57
N VAL A 92 -1.45 -6.58 14.27
CA VAL A 92 -0.90 -6.26 12.95
C VAL A 92 0.58 -6.61 12.90
N ARG A 93 0.95 -7.45 11.95
CA ARG A 93 2.36 -7.64 11.59
C ARG A 93 2.74 -6.78 10.40
N VAL A 94 3.61 -5.80 10.62
CA VAL A 94 4.18 -4.96 9.56
C VAL A 94 5.46 -5.60 9.03
N CYS A 95 5.43 -6.03 7.78
CA CYS A 95 6.52 -6.76 7.13
C CYS A 95 7.23 -5.90 6.10
N VAL A 96 8.56 -5.96 6.12
CA VAL A 96 9.43 -5.40 5.08
C VAL A 96 10.16 -6.54 4.38
N GLN A 97 10.34 -6.46 3.07
CA GLN A 97 11.11 -7.48 2.35
C GLN A 97 12.55 -7.58 2.89
N GLY A 98 12.98 -8.82 3.18
CA GLY A 98 14.35 -9.13 3.56
C GLY A 98 15.30 -9.24 2.37
N SER A 99 16.52 -9.70 2.63
CA SER A 99 17.48 -10.03 1.57
C SER A 99 16.99 -11.22 0.75
N MET A 100 17.09 -11.13 -0.58
CA MET A 100 16.70 -12.15 -1.55
C MET A 100 17.90 -12.56 -2.39
N GLY A 101 17.89 -13.79 -2.92
CA GLY A 101 18.95 -14.35 -3.77
C GLY A 101 19.80 -15.42 -3.06
N VAL A 102 20.77 -15.99 -3.79
CA VAL A 102 21.61 -17.10 -3.29
C VAL A 102 23.09 -16.74 -3.40
N GLY A 103 23.84 -17.02 -2.33
CA GLY A 103 25.30 -16.79 -2.29
C GLY A 103 25.68 -15.33 -2.50
N ILE A 104 26.58 -15.07 -3.45
CA ILE A 104 27.07 -13.71 -3.77
C ILE A 104 26.01 -12.81 -4.44
N PHE A 105 24.88 -13.37 -4.86
CA PHE A 105 23.78 -12.64 -5.50
C PHE A 105 22.66 -12.29 -4.50
N THR A 106 22.97 -12.29 -3.20
CA THR A 106 22.05 -11.84 -2.15
C THR A 106 21.98 -10.32 -2.10
N GLY A 107 20.78 -9.77 -1.97
CA GLY A 107 20.57 -8.34 -1.82
C GLY A 107 19.14 -7.99 -1.43
N THR A 108 18.97 -6.81 -0.84
CA THR A 108 17.66 -6.20 -0.60
C THR A 108 17.43 -5.13 -1.67
N PRO A 109 16.19 -4.92 -2.17
CA PRO A 109 15.91 -3.79 -3.05
C PRO A 109 16.43 -2.49 -2.44
N LYS A 110 17.11 -1.66 -3.24
CA LYS A 110 17.77 -0.43 -2.74
C LYS A 110 16.81 0.47 -1.96
N GLN A 111 15.55 0.54 -2.41
CA GLN A 111 14.50 1.35 -1.77
C GLN A 111 14.10 0.85 -0.37
N LEU A 112 14.36 -0.43 -0.06
CA LEU A 112 14.00 -1.09 1.19
C LEU A 112 15.16 -1.26 2.16
N ASN A 113 16.38 -0.91 1.73
CA ASN A 113 17.55 -0.99 2.60
C ASN A 113 17.40 -0.03 3.80
N GLY A 114 17.46 -0.57 5.01
CA GLY A 114 17.30 0.19 6.26
C GLY A 114 15.85 0.53 6.61
N VAL A 115 14.87 0.19 5.77
CA VAL A 115 13.45 0.50 6.03
C VAL A 115 12.93 -0.24 7.26
N SER A 116 13.31 -1.52 7.47
CA SER A 116 12.92 -2.25 8.68
C SER A 116 13.49 -1.60 9.95
N THR A 117 14.75 -1.17 9.91
CA THR A 117 15.39 -0.47 11.03
C THR A 117 14.71 0.87 11.32
N LEU A 118 14.37 1.63 10.28
CA LEU A 118 13.66 2.91 10.44
C LEU A 118 12.25 2.70 11.00
N LEU A 119 11.52 1.69 10.51
CA LEU A 119 10.19 1.32 11.00
C LEU A 119 10.22 0.99 12.51
N GLN A 120 11.21 0.21 12.96
CA GLN A 120 11.37 -0.17 14.36
C GLN A 120 11.82 0.97 15.28
N ARG A 121 12.52 1.97 14.73
CA ARG A 121 13.02 3.13 15.48
C ARG A 121 12.10 4.35 15.40
N MET A 122 11.07 4.29 14.57
CA MET A 122 10.08 5.35 14.44
C MET A 122 9.37 5.56 15.79
N ASP A 123 8.93 6.80 16.03
CA ASP A 123 8.12 7.09 17.20
C ASP A 123 6.70 6.55 17.02
N TRP A 124 6.43 5.41 17.66
CA TRP A 124 5.11 4.79 17.74
C TRP A 124 4.26 5.35 18.88
N GLN A 125 4.82 6.21 19.74
CA GLN A 125 4.17 6.71 20.96
C GLN A 125 3.67 5.56 21.85
N SER A 126 4.47 4.49 21.98
CA SER A 126 4.08 3.22 22.61
C SER A 126 4.64 2.99 24.01
N ASN A 127 5.44 3.91 24.55
CA ASN A 127 5.99 3.80 25.89
C ASN A 127 4.92 4.09 26.96
N ALA A 128 5.23 3.75 28.22
CA ALA A 128 4.35 4.02 29.34
C ALA A 128 3.99 5.52 29.45
N GLY A 129 2.70 5.83 29.48
CA GLY A 129 2.18 7.20 29.53
C GLY A 129 2.08 7.93 28.18
N GLU A 130 2.39 7.27 27.07
CA GLU A 130 2.20 7.81 25.71
C GLU A 130 0.82 7.43 25.13
N GLU A 131 0.44 8.06 24.02
CA GLU A 131 -0.89 7.93 23.39
C GLU A 131 -1.25 6.48 22.99
N ASN A 132 -0.25 5.70 22.55
CA ASN A 132 -0.41 4.31 22.11
C ASN A 132 0.30 3.34 23.05
N GLU A 133 0.33 3.62 24.37
CA GLU A 133 1.00 2.78 25.37
C GLU A 133 0.73 1.27 25.15
N GLY A 134 1.81 0.47 25.10
CA GLY A 134 1.74 -0.99 24.91
C GLY A 134 1.46 -1.46 23.48
N MET A 135 1.21 -0.55 22.54
CA MET A 135 0.82 -0.94 21.18
C MET A 135 1.88 -1.76 20.44
N VAL A 136 3.15 -1.33 20.46
CA VAL A 136 4.26 -2.09 19.87
C VAL A 136 4.60 -3.26 20.79
N GLY A 137 4.55 -4.48 20.25
CA GLY A 137 4.76 -5.72 20.98
C GLY A 137 3.45 -6.46 21.31
N ASP A 138 2.40 -5.76 21.73
CA ASP A 138 1.12 -6.41 22.04
C ASP A 138 0.20 -6.49 20.82
N TYR A 139 0.17 -5.43 20.00
CA TYR A 139 -0.71 -5.30 18.84
C TYR A 139 0.05 -5.04 17.54
N VAL A 140 1.16 -4.31 17.56
CA VAL A 140 1.98 -4.06 16.37
C VAL A 140 3.29 -4.81 16.48
N ASN A 141 3.48 -5.75 15.56
CA ASN A 141 4.67 -6.59 15.46
C ASN A 141 5.41 -6.33 14.15
N PHE A 142 6.73 -6.51 14.16
CA PHE A 142 7.55 -6.35 12.97
C PHE A 142 8.06 -7.69 12.44
N GLY A 143 8.18 -7.82 11.13
CA GLY A 143 8.68 -9.05 10.51
C GLY A 143 9.28 -8.83 9.12
N ALA A 144 9.75 -9.92 8.52
CA ALA A 144 10.06 -9.96 7.10
C ALA A 144 8.94 -10.64 6.30
N ILE A 145 8.97 -10.48 4.97
CA ILE A 145 8.04 -11.16 4.07
C ILE A 145 8.48 -12.61 3.89
N GLY A 146 7.64 -13.55 4.35
CA GLY A 146 7.85 -15.00 4.25
C GLY A 146 7.06 -15.76 5.32
N LYS A 147 6.81 -17.05 5.09
CA LYS A 147 6.01 -17.90 6.01
C LYS A 147 6.55 -17.96 7.43
N ASP A 148 7.88 -17.86 7.60
CA ASP A 148 8.52 -17.97 8.92
C ASP A 148 8.16 -16.82 9.87
N HIS A 149 7.60 -15.73 9.33
CA HIS A 149 7.10 -14.60 10.11
C HIS A 149 5.59 -14.63 10.33
N VAL A 150 4.89 -15.66 9.86
CA VAL A 150 3.47 -15.86 10.16
C VAL A 150 3.36 -16.54 11.52
N VAL A 151 2.99 -15.75 12.53
CA VAL A 151 2.79 -16.26 13.88
C VAL A 151 1.37 -16.79 14.04
N ASN A 152 1.28 -18.03 14.52
CA ASN A 152 0.05 -18.65 14.98
C ASN A 152 0.05 -18.72 16.51
N THR A 153 -1.11 -18.91 17.11
CA THR A 153 -1.21 -18.99 18.58
C THR A 153 -0.40 -20.19 19.07
N GLN A 154 0.50 -19.95 20.01
CA GLN A 154 1.30 -20.98 20.66
C GLN A 154 0.90 -21.10 22.12
N TYR A 155 0.84 -22.33 22.61
CA TYR A 155 0.49 -22.67 23.99
C TYR A 155 1.66 -23.36 24.67
N ASP A 156 1.86 -23.12 25.96
CA ASP A 156 2.80 -23.91 26.76
C ASP A 156 2.24 -25.28 27.14
N ASP A 157 3.05 -26.09 27.85
CA ASP A 157 2.67 -27.41 28.35
C ASP A 157 1.47 -27.39 29.34
N LYS A 158 1.10 -26.20 29.83
CA LYS A 158 -0.03 -26.00 30.75
C LYS A 158 -1.28 -25.51 30.03
N GLY A 159 -1.21 -25.27 28.72
CA GLY A 159 -2.31 -24.77 27.91
C GLY A 159 -2.49 -23.25 27.97
N GLU A 160 -1.51 -22.51 28.50
CA GLU A 160 -1.52 -21.05 28.52
C GLU A 160 -0.94 -20.48 27.23
N VAL A 161 -1.53 -19.41 26.70
CA VAL A 161 -1.02 -18.76 25.49
C VAL A 161 0.32 -18.09 25.78
N VAL A 162 1.38 -18.57 25.13
CA VAL A 162 2.73 -17.97 25.21
C VAL A 162 3.01 -17.03 24.05
N GLN A 163 2.26 -17.15 22.96
CA GLN A 163 2.34 -16.26 21.82
C GLN A 163 0.99 -16.14 21.16
N HIS A 164 0.48 -14.92 21.05
CA HIS A 164 -0.75 -14.66 20.32
C HIS A 164 -0.50 -14.67 18.81
N GLN A 165 -1.49 -15.15 18.07
CA GLN A 165 -1.55 -15.07 16.61
C GLN A 165 -1.66 -13.62 16.13
N ASP A 166 -1.01 -13.28 15.02
CA ASP A 166 -1.27 -12.03 14.31
C ASP A 166 -2.55 -12.15 13.48
N ASP A 167 -3.36 -11.10 13.45
CA ASP A 167 -4.66 -11.03 12.78
C ASP A 167 -4.56 -10.48 11.35
N VAL A 168 -3.65 -9.51 11.12
CA VAL A 168 -3.49 -8.81 9.83
C VAL A 168 -2.01 -8.66 9.48
N PHE A 169 -1.66 -8.84 8.20
CA PHE A 169 -0.31 -8.63 7.69
C PHE A 169 -0.25 -7.42 6.75
N LEU A 170 0.57 -6.42 7.07
CA LEU A 170 0.80 -5.24 6.23
C LEU A 170 2.21 -5.31 5.63
N LEU A 171 2.30 -5.50 4.32
CA LEU A 171 3.54 -5.75 3.60
C LEU A 171 3.97 -4.49 2.84
N LEU A 172 5.08 -3.90 3.26
CA LEU A 172 5.57 -2.63 2.73
C LEU A 172 6.37 -2.84 1.45
N CYS A 173 5.85 -2.28 0.36
CA CYS A 173 6.48 -2.18 -0.96
C CYS A 173 7.23 -3.44 -1.40
N PRO A 174 6.65 -4.66 -1.39
CA PRO A 174 7.36 -5.85 -1.87
C PRO A 174 7.70 -5.69 -3.35
N GLN A 175 8.93 -6.07 -3.73
CA GLN A 175 9.44 -5.86 -5.08
C GLN A 175 10.15 -7.10 -5.62
N ASN A 176 9.89 -7.40 -6.89
CA ASN A 176 10.76 -8.28 -7.65
C ASN A 176 12.11 -7.62 -7.91
N MET A 177 13.18 -8.40 -7.82
CA MET A 177 14.54 -7.97 -8.11
C MET A 177 15.03 -8.53 -9.46
N VAL A 178 16.06 -7.88 -10.00
CA VAL A 178 16.74 -8.32 -11.22
C VAL A 178 17.60 -9.54 -10.90
N GLY A 179 17.32 -10.68 -11.55
CA GLY A 179 18.14 -11.89 -11.44
C GLY A 179 17.34 -13.17 -11.62
N ILE A 180 18.05 -14.28 -11.85
CA ILE A 180 17.47 -15.63 -11.86
C ILE A 180 17.23 -15.97 -10.37
N GLU A 181 15.98 -16.26 -9.99
CA GLU A 181 15.55 -16.49 -8.58
C GLU A 181 15.43 -15.26 -7.68
N SER A 182 15.23 -14.07 -8.25
CA SER A 182 15.11 -12.81 -7.48
C SER A 182 13.67 -12.29 -7.36
N SER A 183 12.69 -13.15 -7.63
CA SER A 183 11.26 -12.85 -7.49
C SER A 183 10.83 -12.95 -6.03
N ILE A 184 10.07 -11.97 -5.53
CA ILE A 184 9.50 -12.01 -4.18
C ILE A 184 8.24 -12.88 -4.09
N ILE A 185 7.65 -13.24 -5.24
CA ILE A 185 6.40 -13.99 -5.36
C ILE A 185 6.39 -15.31 -4.55
N PRO A 186 7.43 -16.17 -4.54
CA PRO A 186 7.41 -17.38 -3.72
C PRO A 186 7.21 -17.09 -2.24
N ASN A 187 7.96 -16.13 -1.67
CA ASN A 187 7.83 -15.75 -0.27
C ASN A 187 6.44 -15.17 0.04
N LEU A 188 5.88 -14.37 -0.88
CA LEU A 188 4.52 -13.86 -0.75
C LEU A 188 3.49 -14.99 -0.77
N SER A 189 3.63 -15.94 -1.69
CA SER A 189 2.72 -17.07 -1.83
C SER A 189 2.73 -17.94 -0.58
N GLU A 190 3.92 -18.30 -0.08
CA GLU A 190 4.05 -19.08 1.15
C GLU A 190 3.51 -18.33 2.38
N MET A 191 3.72 -17.01 2.46
CA MET A 191 3.19 -16.18 3.54
C MET A 191 1.66 -16.10 3.49
N VAL A 192 1.08 -15.93 2.31
CA VAL A 192 -0.38 -15.92 2.11
C VAL A 192 -0.99 -17.28 2.46
N GLU A 193 -0.34 -18.38 2.07
CA GLU A 193 -0.77 -19.73 2.44
C GLU A 193 -0.73 -19.94 3.96
N ALA A 194 0.37 -19.54 4.61
CA ALA A 194 0.48 -19.63 6.07
C ALA A 194 -0.50 -18.69 6.81
N ALA A 195 -0.82 -17.53 6.23
CA ALA A 195 -1.79 -16.60 6.79
C ALA A 195 -3.22 -17.17 6.80
N GLY A 196 -3.55 -18.11 5.91
CA GLY A 196 -4.89 -18.69 5.81
C GLY A 196 -5.90 -17.64 5.37
N ASP A 197 -7.00 -17.48 6.12
CA ASP A 197 -8.07 -16.50 5.82
C ASP A 197 -7.78 -15.09 6.36
N ARG A 198 -6.63 -14.89 7.03
CA ARG A 198 -6.26 -13.59 7.59
C ARG A 198 -5.89 -12.59 6.50
N PRO A 199 -6.26 -11.30 6.63
CA PRO A 199 -5.90 -10.28 5.65
C PRO A 199 -4.38 -10.13 5.46
N VAL A 200 -3.95 -10.15 4.20
CA VAL A 200 -2.60 -9.83 3.73
C VAL A 200 -2.69 -8.65 2.78
N ILE A 201 -2.18 -7.50 3.23
CA ILE A 201 -2.31 -6.21 2.56
C ILE A 201 -0.96 -5.81 1.98
N LEU A 202 -0.89 -5.63 0.66
CA LEU A 202 0.29 -5.08 -0.01
C LEU A 202 0.16 -3.57 -0.10
N LEU A 203 1.15 -2.84 0.39
CA LEU A 203 1.25 -1.39 0.22
C LEU A 203 2.27 -1.05 -0.87
N ASN A 204 1.83 -0.41 -1.96
CA ASN A 204 2.69 0.05 -3.08
C ASN A 204 3.67 -1.04 -3.59
N PRO A 205 3.20 -2.26 -3.91
CA PRO A 205 4.10 -3.30 -4.36
C PRO A 205 4.60 -3.04 -5.79
N ASP A 206 5.82 -3.52 -6.10
CA ASP A 206 6.37 -3.57 -7.46
C ASP A 206 6.62 -5.03 -7.86
N LEU A 207 5.53 -5.72 -8.19
CA LEU A 207 5.57 -7.12 -8.61
C LEU A 207 5.79 -7.29 -10.12
N THR A 208 6.20 -6.22 -10.81
CA THR A 208 6.51 -6.32 -12.23
C THR A 208 7.75 -7.18 -12.45
N ASP A 209 7.72 -8.06 -13.44
CA ASP A 209 8.89 -8.88 -13.78
C ASP A 209 10.03 -7.96 -14.27
N LYS A 210 11.19 -8.06 -13.61
CA LYS A 210 12.38 -7.30 -14.00
C LYS A 210 13.26 -8.13 -14.94
N VAL A 211 13.70 -7.53 -16.05
CA VAL A 211 14.61 -8.19 -17.01
C VAL A 211 16.03 -8.23 -16.44
N SER A 212 16.73 -9.36 -16.60
CA SER A 212 18.15 -9.44 -16.24
C SER A 212 19.01 -8.46 -17.05
N SER A 213 20.19 -8.12 -16.53
CA SER A 213 21.18 -7.29 -17.24
C SER A 213 21.65 -7.90 -18.57
N GLN A 214 21.43 -9.20 -18.80
CA GLN A 214 21.70 -9.90 -20.07
C GLN A 214 20.48 -9.94 -21.00
N GLY A 215 19.42 -9.20 -20.71
CA GLY A 215 18.20 -9.16 -21.54
C GLY A 215 17.33 -10.42 -21.44
N GLN A 216 17.73 -11.43 -20.67
CA GLN A 216 16.94 -12.64 -20.47
C GLN A 216 15.87 -12.39 -19.41
N GLN A 217 14.60 -12.58 -19.79
CA GLN A 217 13.48 -12.64 -18.86
C GLN A 217 13.30 -14.08 -18.36
N SER A 218 12.96 -14.26 -17.09
CA SER A 218 12.55 -15.58 -16.58
C SER A 218 11.17 -15.93 -17.14
N VAL A 219 11.13 -16.71 -18.22
CA VAL A 219 9.87 -17.14 -18.88
C VAL A 219 9.14 -18.20 -18.07
N ARG A 220 9.89 -19.05 -17.34
CA ARG A 220 9.32 -20.14 -16.55
C ARG A 220 8.57 -19.58 -15.33
N GLY A 221 7.33 -20.02 -15.14
CA GLY A 221 6.46 -19.58 -14.03
C GLY A 221 6.04 -18.12 -14.11
N ARG A 222 6.29 -17.40 -15.22
CA ARG A 222 5.90 -15.99 -15.39
C ARG A 222 4.40 -15.81 -15.31
N GLN A 223 3.65 -16.67 -15.99
CA GLN A 223 2.19 -16.60 -15.96
C GLN A 223 1.68 -16.79 -14.53
N ASP A 224 2.22 -17.76 -13.78
CA ASP A 224 1.83 -18.00 -12.39
C ASP A 224 2.15 -16.80 -11.49
N ARG A 225 3.31 -16.14 -11.70
CA ARG A 225 3.67 -14.92 -10.98
C ARG A 225 2.70 -13.77 -11.27
N ILE A 226 2.33 -13.57 -12.53
CA ILE A 226 1.36 -12.54 -12.94
C ILE A 226 -0.02 -12.87 -12.35
N THR A 227 -0.46 -14.12 -12.46
CA THR A 227 -1.75 -14.58 -11.91
C THR A 227 -1.79 -14.38 -10.39
N PHE A 228 -0.71 -14.70 -9.68
CA PHE A 228 -0.62 -14.46 -8.23
C PHE A 228 -0.65 -12.97 -7.90
N ALA A 229 0.13 -12.14 -8.58
CA ALA A 229 0.14 -10.70 -8.37
C ALA A 229 -1.25 -10.07 -8.62
N ASN A 230 -1.96 -10.55 -9.63
CA ASN A 230 -3.33 -10.11 -9.96
C ASN A 230 -4.41 -10.71 -9.06
N SER A 231 -4.07 -11.62 -8.13
CA SER A 231 -5.04 -12.21 -7.19
C SER A 231 -5.35 -11.32 -5.97
N PHE A 232 -4.73 -10.14 -5.88
CA PHE A 232 -4.97 -9.18 -4.82
C PHE A 232 -6.03 -8.16 -5.25
N ASP A 233 -7.10 -8.07 -4.47
CA ASP A 233 -8.19 -7.12 -4.70
C ASP A 233 -7.77 -5.71 -4.29
N THR A 234 -8.05 -4.72 -5.14
CA THR A 234 -7.71 -3.33 -4.82
C THR A 234 -8.68 -2.78 -3.77
N VAL A 235 -8.18 -2.52 -2.56
CA VAL A 235 -8.97 -1.99 -1.44
C VAL A 235 -8.87 -0.48 -1.31
N PHE A 236 -7.76 0.09 -1.79
CA PHE A 236 -7.53 1.51 -1.87
C PHE A 236 -6.57 1.81 -3.02
N HIS A 237 -6.87 2.83 -3.81
CA HIS A 237 -6.02 3.33 -4.85
C HIS A 237 -6.06 4.86 -4.88
N PHE A 238 -4.89 5.47 -4.89
CA PHE A 238 -4.68 6.85 -5.27
C PHE A 238 -3.39 6.92 -6.09
N ALA A 239 -3.46 7.42 -7.32
CA ALA A 239 -2.29 7.69 -8.13
C ALA A 239 -2.50 8.95 -8.97
N ASN A 240 -1.51 9.84 -8.99
CA ASN A 240 -1.57 11.00 -9.87
C ASN A 240 -1.36 10.61 -11.32
N ILE A 241 -2.00 11.38 -12.22
CA ILE A 241 -1.90 11.24 -13.67
C ILE A 241 -0.95 12.32 -14.18
N TYR A 242 0.02 11.91 -14.99
CA TYR A 242 1.07 12.76 -15.54
C TYR A 242 1.13 12.64 -17.06
N VAL A 243 1.72 13.63 -17.74
CA VAL A 243 2.06 13.53 -19.16
C VAL A 243 3.23 12.55 -19.34
N SER A 244 3.13 11.65 -20.32
CA SER A 244 4.21 10.72 -20.66
C SER A 244 5.44 11.48 -21.20
N GLY A 245 6.65 11.10 -20.75
CA GLY A 245 7.90 11.66 -21.25
C GLY A 245 8.33 13.01 -20.64
N THR A 246 7.49 13.63 -19.81
CA THR A 246 7.92 14.78 -18.99
C THR A 246 8.35 14.29 -17.62
N SER A 247 9.63 14.47 -17.31
CA SER A 247 10.06 14.42 -15.92
C SER A 247 9.46 15.63 -15.22
N TYR A 248 8.55 15.38 -14.28
CA TYR A 248 8.02 16.36 -13.33
C TYR A 248 7.06 17.39 -13.94
N PHE A 249 5.80 17.30 -13.52
CA PHE A 249 4.75 18.30 -13.73
C PHE A 249 4.36 18.59 -15.21
N PRO A 250 3.11 19.06 -15.44
CA PRO A 250 2.03 19.23 -14.45
C PRO A 250 1.35 17.91 -14.08
N ILE A 251 0.85 17.80 -12.84
CA ILE A 251 -0.16 16.80 -12.50
C ILE A 251 -1.42 17.13 -13.30
N LEU A 252 -1.91 16.19 -14.10
CA LEU A 252 -3.13 16.35 -14.90
C LEU A 252 -4.39 15.97 -14.13
N GLY A 253 -4.25 15.11 -13.12
CA GLY A 253 -5.39 14.47 -12.48
C GLY A 253 -4.99 13.41 -11.47
N ALA A 254 -5.96 12.58 -11.10
CA ALA A 254 -5.76 11.43 -10.23
C ALA A 254 -6.71 10.29 -10.63
N LEU A 255 -6.21 9.06 -10.59
CA LEU A 255 -7.02 7.86 -10.60
C LEU A 255 -7.21 7.40 -9.16
N THR A 256 -8.44 7.09 -8.77
CA THR A 256 -8.76 6.68 -7.40
C THR A 256 -9.71 5.50 -7.35
N LYS A 257 -9.57 4.70 -6.31
CA LYS A 257 -10.59 3.80 -5.76
C LYS A 257 -10.51 3.96 -4.24
N LEU A 258 -11.40 4.75 -3.65
CA LEU A 258 -11.19 5.23 -2.28
C LEU A 258 -11.59 4.22 -1.20
N ASN A 259 -12.37 3.19 -1.53
CA ASN A 259 -12.63 2.03 -0.68
C ASN A 259 -13.06 0.82 -1.53
N VAL A 260 -13.25 -0.33 -0.88
CA VAL A 260 -13.65 -1.59 -1.54
C VAL A 260 -15.02 -1.53 -2.22
N ARG A 261 -15.93 -0.66 -1.76
CA ARG A 261 -17.31 -0.52 -2.27
C ARG A 261 -17.49 0.59 -3.28
N GLU A 262 -16.48 1.43 -3.47
CA GLU A 262 -16.53 2.56 -4.39
C GLU A 262 -15.96 2.15 -5.75
N PRO A 263 -16.54 2.67 -6.84
CA PRO A 263 -15.99 2.46 -8.17
C PRO A 263 -14.62 3.12 -8.30
N TRP A 264 -13.91 2.75 -9.35
CA TRP A 264 -12.80 3.54 -9.84
C TRP A 264 -13.31 4.86 -10.39
N VAL A 265 -12.56 5.93 -10.14
CA VAL A 265 -12.88 7.28 -10.61
C VAL A 265 -11.61 7.94 -11.12
N ALA A 266 -11.64 8.42 -12.36
CA ALA A 266 -10.63 9.32 -12.87
C ALA A 266 -11.06 10.77 -12.66
N HIS A 267 -10.11 11.58 -12.23
CA HIS A 267 -10.28 12.99 -11.95
C HIS A 267 -9.39 13.82 -12.84
N GLN A 268 -9.93 14.91 -13.39
CA GLN A 268 -9.15 15.96 -14.01
C GLN A 268 -8.84 17.05 -12.99
N ARG A 269 -7.56 17.40 -12.85
CA ARG A 269 -7.14 18.56 -12.06
C ARG A 269 -7.47 19.83 -12.82
N ARG A 270 -8.10 20.80 -12.15
CA ARG A 270 -8.40 22.14 -12.69
C ARG A 270 -7.98 23.20 -11.70
N ASP A 271 -7.39 24.27 -12.19
CA ASP A 271 -7.09 25.47 -11.41
C ASP A 271 -8.31 26.41 -11.43
N PHE A 272 -8.57 27.09 -10.30
CA PHE A 272 -9.58 28.15 -10.28
C PHE A 272 -9.15 29.34 -11.16
N LYS A 273 -10.13 30.04 -11.75
CA LYS A 273 -9.88 31.14 -12.70
C LYS A 273 -9.08 32.30 -12.12
N ASP A 274 -9.15 32.50 -10.81
CA ASP A 274 -8.41 33.53 -10.07
C ASP A 274 -7.03 33.06 -9.61
N GLY A 275 -6.64 31.81 -9.90
CA GLY A 275 -5.40 31.19 -9.46
C GLY A 275 -5.36 30.89 -7.96
N GLY A 276 -6.48 31.03 -7.25
CA GLY A 276 -6.55 30.90 -5.79
C GLY A 276 -6.61 29.47 -5.26
N GLY A 277 -6.68 28.47 -6.14
CA GLY A 277 -6.85 27.08 -5.72
C GLY A 277 -6.91 26.06 -6.86
N GLU A 278 -6.97 24.78 -6.47
CA GLU A 278 -7.11 23.63 -7.37
C GLU A 278 -8.22 22.68 -6.92
N ILE A 279 -8.87 22.04 -7.89
CA ILE A 279 -9.91 21.04 -7.69
C ILE A 279 -9.64 19.81 -8.56
N TYR A 280 -10.05 18.65 -8.07
CA TYR A 280 -10.06 17.40 -8.82
C TYR A 280 -11.51 17.07 -9.19
N VAL A 281 -11.86 17.25 -10.46
CA VAL A 281 -13.23 17.04 -10.96
C VAL A 281 -13.36 15.62 -11.49
N PRO A 282 -14.29 14.79 -10.98
CA PRO A 282 -14.58 13.48 -11.55
C PRO A 282 -15.00 13.61 -13.01
N ILE A 283 -14.39 12.82 -13.89
CA ILE A 283 -14.67 12.84 -15.33
C ILE A 283 -15.22 11.51 -15.86
N VAL A 284 -14.84 10.40 -15.23
CA VAL A 284 -15.33 9.06 -15.56
C VAL A 284 -15.24 8.17 -14.33
N SER A 285 -16.21 7.27 -14.16
CA SER A 285 -16.24 6.27 -13.11
C SER A 285 -16.64 4.90 -13.68
N ASP A 286 -16.03 3.84 -13.19
CA ASP A 286 -16.29 2.46 -13.60
C ASP A 286 -16.07 1.49 -12.42
N GLU A 287 -16.74 0.34 -12.43
CA GLU A 287 -16.52 -0.72 -11.42
C GLU A 287 -15.13 -1.36 -11.60
N ASP A 288 -14.67 -1.43 -12.85
CA ASP A 288 -13.35 -1.91 -13.22
C ASP A 288 -12.33 -0.76 -13.31
N ARG A 289 -11.04 -1.11 -13.28
CA ARG A 289 -9.98 -0.11 -13.37
C ARG A 289 -10.02 0.57 -14.74
N ILE A 290 -10.07 1.90 -14.72
CA ILE A 290 -10.16 2.72 -15.93
C ILE A 290 -8.79 2.76 -16.63
N GLU A 291 -8.78 2.41 -17.92
CA GLU A 291 -7.59 2.39 -18.76
C GLU A 291 -7.15 3.79 -19.21
N GLY A 292 -5.85 3.93 -19.48
CA GLY A 292 -5.24 5.23 -19.78
C GLY A 292 -5.81 5.92 -21.02
N GLU A 293 -6.18 5.16 -22.06
CA GLU A 293 -6.78 5.70 -23.29
C GLU A 293 -8.12 6.39 -23.02
N VAL A 294 -8.99 5.74 -22.23
CA VAL A 294 -10.30 6.29 -21.83
C VAL A 294 -10.14 7.60 -21.05
N ILE A 295 -9.18 7.66 -20.14
CA ILE A 295 -8.87 8.86 -19.37
C ILE A 295 -8.43 10.01 -20.30
N LEU A 296 -7.56 9.72 -21.27
CA LEU A 296 -7.04 10.72 -22.20
C LEU A 296 -8.14 11.29 -23.10
N ASP A 297 -9.05 10.46 -23.58
CA ASP A 297 -10.20 10.90 -24.37
C ASP A 297 -11.10 11.85 -23.58
N CYS A 298 -11.36 11.54 -22.31
CA CYS A 298 -12.13 12.41 -21.41
C CYS A 298 -11.41 13.72 -21.04
N PHE A 299 -10.08 13.81 -21.17
CA PHE A 299 -9.37 15.08 -20.97
C PHE A 299 -9.50 16.03 -22.17
N GLN A 300 -9.82 15.51 -23.35
CA GLN A 300 -9.97 16.29 -24.59
C GLN A 300 -11.38 16.84 -24.80
N SER A 301 -12.39 16.26 -24.13
CA SER A 301 -13.80 16.69 -24.14
C SER A 301 -14.08 17.85 -23.19
#